data_AF-A0AA91JUU0-F1
#
_entry.id   AF-A0AA91JUU0-F1
#
_cell.length_a   1.000
_cell.length_b   1.000
_cell.length_c   1.000
_cell.angle_alpha   90.00
_cell.angle_beta   90.00
_cell.angle_gamma   90.00
#
_symmetry.space_group_name_H-M   'P 1'
#
loop_
_entity.id
_entity.type
_entity.pdbx_description
1 polymer ?
#
loop_
_entity_poly.entity_id
_entity_poly.type
_entity_poly.pdbx_seq_one_letter_code
_entity_poly.pdbx_strand_id
1 'polypeptide(L)' 'METVCRNVTINWIQKENVKPNLRRLVKRLLRKYGYLPDKQEKATVTVLEQAESLCKNWAA' A
#
# COMPACT_ATOMS: atom_id res chain seq x y z
N MET A 1 25.23 18.22 -1.47
CA MET A 1 24.32 17.47 -2.37
C MET A 1 23.95 16.07 -1.83
N GLU A 2 24.22 15.74 -0.57
CA GLU A 2 23.97 14.36 -0.06
C GLU A 2 22.60 14.19 0.62
N THR A 3 22.01 15.27 1.13
CA THR A 3 20.77 15.23 1.92
C THR A 3 19.54 14.89 1.07
N VAL A 4 19.50 15.35 -0.19
CA VAL A 4 18.35 15.15 -1.09
C VAL A 4 18.27 13.70 -1.58
N CYS A 5 19.41 13.08 -1.92
CA CYS A 5 19.44 11.68 -2.35
C CYS A 5 19.00 10.73 -1.24
N ARG A 6 19.42 10.95 0.01
CA ARG A 6 18.97 10.12 1.14
C ARG A 6 17.46 10.23 1.37
N ASN A 7 16.89 11.43 1.26
CA ASN A 7 15.46 11.65 1.47
C ASN A 7 14.59 10.96 0.39
N VAL A 8 15.02 11.01 -0.87
CA VAL A 8 14.33 10.34 -1.98
C VAL A 8 14.38 8.81 -1.85
N THR A 9 15.53 8.25 -1.46
CA THR A 9 15.68 6.80 -1.22
C THR A 9 14.79 6.33 -0.06
N ILE A 10 14.69 7.09 1.04
CA ILE A 10 13.82 6.76 2.19
C ILE A 10 12.34 6.73 1.78
N ASN A 11 11.91 7.67 0.94
CA ASN A 11 10.52 7.72 0.46
C ASN A 11 10.17 6.52 -0.44
N TRP A 12 11.10 6.06 -1.28
CA TRP A 12 10.89 4.88 -2.12
C TRP A 12 10.86 3.58 -1.30
N ILE A 13 11.81 3.42 -0.38
CA ILE A 13 11.87 2.25 0.51
C ILE A 13 10.61 2.15 1.38
N GLN A 14 10.07 3.26 1.86
CA GLN A 14 8.79 3.25 2.57
C GLN A 14 7.63 2.81 1.66
N LYS A 15 7.54 3.30 0.41
CA LYS A 15 6.51 2.84 -0.54
C LYS A 15 6.59 1.34 -0.82
N GLU A 16 7.79 0.81 -1.02
CA GLU A 16 8.00 -0.59 -1.37
C GLU A 16 7.72 -1.53 -0.19
N ASN A 17 7.98 -1.10 1.04
CA ASN A 17 7.68 -1.87 2.26
C ASN A 17 6.19 -1.80 2.67
N VAL A 18 5.49 -0.71 2.35
CA VAL A 18 4.08 -0.53 2.72
C VAL A 18 3.15 -1.35 1.83
N LYS A 19 3.41 -1.46 0.51
CA LYS A 19 2.57 -2.25 -0.43
C LYS A 19 2.35 -3.72 -0.02
N PRO A 20 3.39 -4.54 0.26
CA PRO A 20 3.22 -5.94 0.64
C PRO A 20 2.61 -6.10 2.04
N ASN A 21 2.92 -5.22 2.99
CA ASN A 21 2.31 -5.23 4.32
C ASN A 21 0.81 -4.90 4.26
N LEU A 22 0.42 -3.91 3.46
CA LEU A 22 -0.97 -3.53 3.26
C LEU A 22 -1.77 -4.64 2.60
N ARG A 23 -1.23 -5.28 1.54
CA ARG A 23 -1.83 -6.48 0.93
C ARG A 23 -2.10 -7.58 1.95
N ARG A 24 -1.15 -7.82 2.86
CA ARG A 24 -1.28 -8.86 3.91
C ARG A 24 -2.33 -8.50 4.96
N LEU A 25 -2.45 -7.22 5.33
CA LEU A 25 -3.50 -6.71 6.22
C LEU A 25 -4.88 -6.81 5.58
N VAL A 26 -5.03 -6.34 4.35
CA VAL A 26 -6.29 -6.37 3.59
C VAL A 26 -6.78 -7.80 3.40
N LYS A 27 -5.90 -8.73 3.00
CA LYS A 27 -6.26 -10.15 2.90
C LYS A 27 -6.72 -10.74 4.24
N ARG A 28 -6.05 -10.40 5.35
CA ARG A 28 -6.48 -10.83 6.70
C ARG A 28 -7.84 -10.26 7.08
N LEU A 29 -8.07 -8.98 6.79
CA LEU A 29 -9.32 -8.29 7.10
C LEU A 29 -10.49 -8.92 6.32
N LEU A 30 -10.33 -9.09 5.00
CA LEU A 30 -11.34 -9.71 4.14
C LEU A 30 -11.67 -11.14 4.56
N ARG A 31 -10.67 -11.91 4.98
CA ARG A 31 -10.87 -13.27 5.48
C ARG A 31 -11.62 -13.28 6.83
N LYS A 32 -11.38 -12.29 7.70
CA LYS A 32 -12.12 -12.11 8.96
C LYS A 32 -13.60 -11.74 8.73
N TYR A 33 -13.90 -11.02 7.65
CA TYR A 33 -15.27 -10.65 7.25
C TYR A 33 -15.95 -11.66 6.32
N GLY A 34 -15.37 -12.84 6.07
CA GLY A 34 -16.00 -13.90 5.28
C GLY A 34 -16.07 -13.62 3.77
N TYR A 35 -15.20 -12.77 3.23
CA TYR A 35 -15.18 -12.48 1.79
C TYR A 35 -14.65 -13.67 0.97
N LEU A 36 -15.41 -14.04 -0.07
CA LEU A 36 -15.04 -15.05 -1.06
C LEU A 36 -13.76 -14.61 -1.82
N PRO A 37 -12.88 -15.57 -2.20
CA PRO A 37 -11.58 -15.29 -2.82
C PRO A 37 -11.67 -14.43 -4.08
N ASP A 38 -12.78 -14.56 -4.83
CA ASP A 38 -13.09 -13.78 -6.03
C ASP A 38 -13.26 -12.28 -5.74
N LYS A 39 -13.98 -11.94 -4.66
CA LYS A 39 -14.16 -10.54 -4.22
C LYS A 39 -12.94 -10.01 -3.48
N GLN A 40 -12.06 -10.91 -3.02
CA GLN A 40 -10.85 -10.57 -2.29
C GLN A 40 -9.83 -9.87 -3.19
N GLU A 41 -9.72 -10.32 -4.44
CA GLU A 41 -8.82 -9.70 -5.42
C GLU A 41 -9.27 -8.27 -5.75
N LYS A 42 -10.56 -8.09 -6.05
CA LYS A 42 -11.14 -6.77 -6.36
C LYS A 42 -10.96 -5.77 -5.22
N ALA A 43 -11.25 -6.18 -3.98
CA ALA A 43 -11.04 -5.35 -2.80
C ALA A 43 -9.55 -5.05 -2.55
N THR A 44 -8.64 -6.00 -2.86
CA THR A 44 -7.20 -5.78 -2.74
C THR A 44 -6.72 -4.73 -3.74
N VAL A 45 -7.23 -4.75 -4.99
CA VAL A 45 -6.92 -3.75 -6.02
C VAL A 45 -7.39 -2.37 -5.59
N THR A 46 -8.63 -2.24 -5.12
CA THR A 46 -9.17 -0.94 -4.68
C THR A 46 -8.37 -0.34 -3.51
N VAL A 47 -7.97 -1.15 -2.52
CA VAL A 47 -7.16 -0.64 -1.39
C VAL A 47 -5.75 -0.26 -1.84
N LEU A 48 -5.18 -0.95 -2.83
CA LEU A 48 -3.91 -0.56 -3.45
C LEU A 48 -4.00 0.77 -4.17
N GLU A 49 -5.05 0.99 -4.97
CA GLU A 49 -5.28 2.27 -5.64
C GLU A 49 -5.51 3.41 -4.65
N GLN A 50 -6.30 3.17 -3.60
CA GLN A 50 -6.51 4.15 -2.52
C GLN A 50 -5.21 4.48 -1.79
N ALA A 51 -4.39 3.48 -1.48
CA ALA A 51 -3.09 3.69 -0.85
C ALA A 51 -2.12 4.45 -1.75
N GLU A 52 -2.14 4.18 -3.07
CA GLU A 52 -1.31 4.90 -4.04
C GLU A 52 -1.73 6.36 -4.18
N SER A 53 -3.04 6.64 -4.15
CA SER A 53 -3.61 7.99 -4.11
C SER A 53 -3.25 8.73 -2.82
N LEU A 54 -3.37 8.07 -1.65
CA LEU A 54 -3.00 8.65 -0.36
C LEU A 54 -1.50 9.00 -0.31
N CYS A 55 -0.65 8.12 -0.84
CA CYS A 55 0.79 8.33 -0.93
C CYS A 55 1.16 9.49 -1.87
N LYS A 56 0.41 9.71 -2.96
CA LYS A 56 0.59 10.89 -3.82
C LYS A 56 0.20 12.16 -3.08
N ASN A 57 -0.87 12.11 -2.28
CA ASN A 57 -1.35 13.26 -1.52
C ASN A 57 -0.48 13.62 -0.32
N TRP A 58 0.24 12.66 0.27
CA TRP A 58 1.18 12.91 1.39
C TRP A 58 2.57 13.36 0.94
N ALA A 59 2.89 13.23 -0.34
CA ALA A 59 4.15 13.71 -0.91
C ALA A 59 4.06 15.17 -1.41
N ALA A 60 2.90 15.83 -1.23
CA ALA A 60 2.64 17.22 -1.57
C ALA A 60 2.92 18.16 -0.39
#